data_AF-A0A9X1Z2W7-F1
#
_entry.id   AF-A0A9X1Z2W7-F1
#
_cell.length_a   1.000
_cell.length_b   1.000
_cell.length_c   1.000
_cell.angle_alpha   90.00
_cell.angle_beta   90.00
_cell.angle_gamma   90.00
#
_symmetry.space_group_name_H-M   'P 1'
#
loop_
_entity.id
_entity.type
_entity.pdbx_description
1 polymer ?
#
loop_
_entity_poly.entity_id
_entity_poly.type
_entity_poly.pdbx_seq_one_letter_code
_entity_poly.pdbx_strand_id
1 'polypeptide(L)'
;MPRPLTLWLWMFTALSWIACAIPLLLLGFFDWCLITPSEVSGTLFGGAMGTQMYLSGWAVATVALALTLVFRLPGSTLAWIGAGIMPLVMGAGWLLFYPDDADGHLMFSPQQHEIGVAMLVGAAFLLSGEYLRRRRLKKPVAPPKAGFLLLLRTLVAGLLVSLFTLVPWTIYKELTLPTCAFNKAGQQLSVCIGHDSEEPVIVD
;
A
#
# COMPACT_ATOMS: atom_id res chain seq x y z
N MET A 1 -32.35 -1.04 -20.83
CA MET A 1 -31.00 -1.63 -20.93
C MET A 1 -31.09 -3.12 -20.57
N PRO A 2 -30.38 -4.02 -21.25
CA PRO A 2 -30.40 -5.45 -20.91
C PRO A 2 -29.80 -5.67 -19.51
N ARG A 3 -30.52 -6.41 -18.66
CA ARG A 3 -30.12 -6.78 -17.27
C ARG A 3 -28.67 -7.29 -17.11
N PRO A 4 -28.10 -8.13 -18.00
CA PRO A 4 -26.72 -8.60 -17.83
C PRO A 4 -25.68 -7.48 -17.95
N LEU A 5 -25.94 -6.45 -18.76
CA LEU A 5 -25.03 -5.32 -18.92
C LEU A 5 -24.97 -4.48 -17.64
N THR A 6 -26.12 -4.31 -16.98
CA THR A 6 -26.25 -3.55 -15.73
C THR A 6 -25.51 -4.24 -14.59
N LEU A 7 -25.62 -5.56 -14.50
CA LEU A 7 -24.92 -6.37 -13.50
C LEU A 7 -23.40 -6.35 -13.71
N TRP A 8 -22.94 -6.44 -14.96
CA TRP A 8 -21.51 -6.33 -15.28
C TRP A 8 -20.92 -4.96 -14.95
N LEU A 9 -21.65 -3.88 -15.22
CA LEU A 9 -21.25 -2.51 -14.83
C LEU A 9 -21.13 -2.35 -13.30
N TRP A 10 -22.05 -2.95 -12.54
CA TRP A 10 -21.99 -2.98 -11.08
C TRP A 10 -20.77 -3.74 -10.57
N MET A 11 -20.49 -4.93 -11.12
CA MET A 11 -19.31 -5.70 -10.74
C MET A 11 -18.02 -4.95 -11.07
N PHE A 12 -17.95 -4.34 -12.27
CA PHE A 12 -16.80 -3.53 -12.67
C PHE A 12 -16.57 -2.32 -11.74
N THR A 13 -17.63 -1.61 -11.37
CA THR A 13 -17.53 -0.45 -10.48
C THR A 13 -17.11 -0.87 -9.07
N ALA A 14 -17.69 -1.93 -8.51
CA ALA A 14 -17.27 -2.48 -7.23
C ALA A 14 -15.80 -2.90 -7.23
N LEU A 15 -15.38 -3.68 -8.23
CA LEU A 15 -14.00 -4.15 -8.38
C LEU A 15 -13.00 -2.98 -8.51
N SER A 16 -13.39 -1.94 -9.26
CA SER A 16 -12.58 -0.73 -9.42
C SER A 16 -12.42 0.06 -8.13
N TRP A 17 -13.46 0.14 -7.31
CA TRP A 17 -13.38 0.78 -5.99
C TRP A 17 -12.45 -0.01 -5.06
N ILE A 18 -12.54 -1.34 -5.06
CA ILE A 18 -11.63 -2.20 -4.29
C ILE A 18 -10.18 -2.03 -4.78
N ALA A 19 -9.96 -2.01 -6.10
CA ALA A 19 -8.65 -1.78 -6.71
C ALA A 19 -8.05 -0.40 -6.37
N CYS A 20 -8.88 0.59 -6.01
CA CYS A 20 -8.41 1.90 -5.53
C CYS A 20 -8.23 1.92 -4.00
N ALA A 21 -9.11 1.26 -3.26
CA ALA A 21 -9.11 1.26 -1.80
C ALA A 21 -7.93 0.47 -1.23
N ILE A 22 -7.59 -0.69 -1.79
CA ILE A 22 -6.49 -1.52 -1.27
C ILE A 22 -5.14 -0.78 -1.34
N PRO A 23 -4.69 -0.25 -2.50
CA PRO A 23 -3.44 0.51 -2.55
C PRO A 23 -3.46 1.76 -1.69
N LEU A 24 -4.61 2.43 -1.55
CA LEU A 24 -4.75 3.59 -0.68
C LEU A 24 -4.55 3.24 0.80
N LEU A 25 -5.15 2.13 1.27
CA LEU A 25 -4.97 1.65 2.64
C LEU A 25 -3.53 1.25 2.90
N LEU A 26 -2.89 0.57 1.93
CA LEU A 26 -1.47 0.22 2.02
C LEU A 26 -0.57 1.45 2.06
N LEU A 27 -0.85 2.47 1.25
CA LEU A 27 -0.16 3.76 1.34
C LEU A 27 -0.31 4.38 2.72
N GLY A 28 -1.53 4.45 3.26
CA GLY A 28 -1.74 4.96 4.61
C GLY A 28 -1.01 4.16 5.69
N PHE A 29 -0.95 2.83 5.56
CA PHE A 29 -0.16 1.97 6.44
C PHE A 29 1.33 2.26 6.34
N PHE A 30 1.88 2.35 5.12
CA PHE A 30 3.29 2.66 4.93
C PHE A 30 3.65 4.08 5.38
N ASP A 31 2.81 5.07 5.09
CA ASP A 31 2.96 6.45 5.57
C ASP A 31 2.98 6.47 7.11
N TRP A 32 2.07 5.73 7.75
CA TRP A 32 2.05 5.62 9.21
C TRP A 32 3.37 5.04 9.76
N CYS A 33 3.85 3.93 9.20
CA CYS A 33 5.11 3.31 9.61
C CYS A 33 6.33 4.19 9.32
N LEU A 34 6.32 4.96 8.22
CA LEU A 34 7.45 5.81 7.83
C LEU A 34 7.49 7.15 8.58
N ILE A 35 6.34 7.70 8.97
CA ILE A 35 6.25 9.02 9.62
C ILE A 35 6.32 8.90 11.15
N THR A 36 5.98 7.74 11.73
CA THR A 36 6.04 7.53 13.18
C THR A 36 7.49 7.62 13.68
N PRO A 37 7.83 8.60 14.53
CA PRO A 37 9.17 8.72 15.10
C PRO A 37 9.45 7.54 16.02
N SER A 38 10.56 6.88 15.75
CA SER A 38 11.07 5.74 16.52
C SER A 38 12.48 6.05 17.01
N GLU A 39 12.78 5.60 18.22
CA GLU A 39 14.09 5.73 18.84
C GLU A 39 15.02 4.67 18.21
N VAL A 40 16.15 5.11 17.63
CA VAL A 40 17.05 4.25 16.86
C VAL A 40 18.46 4.16 17.44
N SER A 41 18.72 4.76 18.61
CA SER A 41 20.04 4.76 19.24
C SER A 41 20.44 3.33 19.61
N GLY A 42 21.64 2.91 19.20
CA GLY A 42 22.16 1.57 19.49
C GLY A 42 21.76 0.46 18.51
N THR A 43 21.00 0.75 17.44
CA THR A 43 20.75 -0.23 16.38
C THR A 43 21.86 -0.22 15.33
N LEU A 44 22.40 -1.40 14.95
CA LEU A 44 23.51 -1.54 13.99
C LEU A 44 23.21 -0.92 12.61
N PHE A 45 21.92 -0.86 12.24
CA PHE A 45 21.44 -0.25 10.99
C PHE A 45 20.52 0.96 11.21
N GLY A 46 20.42 1.53 12.42
CA GLY A 46 19.72 2.79 12.65
C GLY A 46 18.24 2.80 12.20
N GLY A 47 17.54 1.66 12.23
CA GLY A 47 16.20 1.52 11.65
C GLY A 47 16.11 1.54 10.12
N ALA A 48 17.22 1.78 9.40
CA ALA A 48 17.25 2.00 7.95
C ALA A 48 16.72 0.82 7.13
N MET A 49 16.94 -0.43 7.57
CA MET A 49 16.45 -1.62 6.88
C MET A 49 14.91 -1.70 6.92
N GLY A 50 14.29 -1.32 8.05
CA GLY A 50 12.85 -1.22 8.17
C GLY A 50 12.29 -0.09 7.30
N THR A 51 12.93 1.09 7.34
CA THR A 51 12.57 2.23 6.49
C THR A 51 12.61 1.87 5.01
N GLN A 52 13.66 1.17 4.55
CA GLN A 52 13.79 0.75 3.15
C GLN A 52 12.69 -0.23 2.74
N MET A 53 12.31 -1.18 3.61
CA MET A 53 11.22 -2.11 3.34
C MET A 53 9.90 -1.36 3.16
N TYR A 54 9.54 -0.47 4.10
CA TYR A 54 8.30 0.30 4.01
C TYR A 54 8.29 1.27 2.82
N LEU A 55 9.43 1.88 2.49
CA LEU A 55 9.57 2.79 1.35
C LEU A 55 9.43 2.05 0.00
N SER A 56 9.91 0.82 -0.07
CA SER A 56 9.69 -0.04 -1.25
C SER A 56 8.21 -0.42 -1.41
N GLY A 57 7.54 -0.77 -0.32
CA GLY A 57 6.09 -1.05 -0.31
C GLY A 57 5.26 0.17 -0.71
N TRP A 58 5.63 1.34 -0.18
CA TRP A 58 5.04 2.63 -0.52
C TRP A 58 5.18 2.95 -2.02
N ALA A 59 6.35 2.73 -2.60
CA ALA A 59 6.60 2.94 -4.02
C ALA A 59 5.71 2.02 -4.88
N VAL A 60 5.61 0.74 -4.53
CA VAL A 60 4.76 -0.23 -5.22
C VAL A 60 3.29 0.17 -5.13
N ALA A 61 2.81 0.57 -3.96
CA ALA A 61 1.43 1.01 -3.76
C ALA A 61 1.12 2.31 -4.53
N THR A 62 2.08 3.24 -4.60
CA THR A 62 1.98 4.47 -5.40
C THR A 62 1.85 4.16 -6.89
N VAL A 63 2.68 3.26 -7.41
CA VAL A 63 2.62 2.84 -8.82
C VAL A 63 1.28 2.19 -9.13
N ALA A 64 0.79 1.31 -8.26
CA ALA A 64 -0.52 0.70 -8.42
C ALA A 64 -1.65 1.74 -8.46
N LEU A 65 -1.61 2.72 -7.54
CA LEU A 65 -2.58 3.80 -7.53
C LEU A 65 -2.49 4.67 -8.80
N ALA A 66 -1.27 4.92 -9.30
CA ALA A 66 -1.05 5.65 -10.55
C ALA A 66 -1.62 4.88 -11.75
N LEU A 67 -1.51 3.56 -11.79
CA LEU A 67 -2.16 2.73 -12.82
C LEU A 67 -3.68 2.92 -12.79
N THR A 68 -4.32 2.97 -11.61
CA THR A 68 -5.77 3.24 -11.53
C THR A 68 -6.16 4.59 -12.16
N LEU A 69 -5.31 5.61 -12.02
CA LEU A 69 -5.51 6.92 -12.64
C LEU A 69 -5.37 6.88 -14.16
N VAL A 70 -4.35 6.19 -14.68
CA VAL A 70 -4.06 6.03 -16.12
C VAL A 70 -5.22 5.31 -16.81
N PHE A 71 -5.67 4.20 -16.25
CA PHE A 71 -6.83 3.46 -16.77
C PHE A 71 -8.17 4.15 -16.51
N ARG A 72 -8.17 5.25 -15.76
CA ARG A 72 -9.35 6.04 -15.37
C ARG A 72 -10.41 5.19 -14.70
N LEU A 73 -10.00 4.35 -13.75
CA LEU A 73 -10.93 3.58 -12.94
C LEU A 73 -11.82 4.53 -12.13
N PRO A 74 -13.12 4.21 -11.91
CA PRO A 74 -13.96 4.98 -11.01
C PRO A 74 -13.35 4.97 -9.59
N GLY A 75 -13.37 6.12 -8.92
CA GLY A 75 -12.75 6.29 -7.60
C GLY A 75 -11.26 6.67 -7.61
N SER A 76 -10.52 6.44 -8.71
CA SER A 76 -9.07 6.68 -8.80
C SER A 76 -8.63 8.10 -8.40
N THR A 77 -9.37 9.13 -8.83
CA THR A 77 -9.04 10.52 -8.50
C THR A 77 -9.28 10.84 -7.03
N LEU A 78 -10.32 10.26 -6.41
CA LEU A 78 -10.58 10.44 -4.99
C LEU A 78 -9.52 9.71 -4.16
N ALA A 79 -9.14 8.50 -4.56
CA ALA A 79 -8.09 7.75 -3.90
C ALA A 79 -6.72 8.45 -4.00
N TRP A 80 -6.40 9.07 -5.14
CA TRP A 80 -5.18 9.89 -5.29
C TRP A 80 -5.17 11.12 -4.40
N ILE A 81 -6.31 11.81 -4.26
CA ILE A 81 -6.45 12.93 -3.32
C ILE A 81 -6.30 12.43 -1.88
N GLY A 82 -6.93 11.30 -1.55
CA GLY A 82 -6.81 10.64 -0.25
C GLY A 82 -5.36 10.31 0.10
N ALA A 83 -4.59 9.78 -0.86
CA ALA A 83 -3.16 9.50 -0.69
C ALA A 83 -2.33 10.76 -0.38
N GLY A 84 -2.78 11.95 -0.82
CA GLY A 84 -2.14 13.21 -0.44
C GLY A 84 -2.56 13.72 0.94
N ILE A 85 -3.79 13.46 1.36
CA ILE A 85 -4.30 13.88 2.67
C ILE A 85 -3.62 13.11 3.81
N MET A 86 -3.40 11.80 3.64
CA MET A 86 -2.83 10.93 4.68
C MET A 86 -1.51 11.46 5.27
N PRO A 87 -0.44 11.68 4.48
CA PRO A 87 0.83 12.17 5.01
C PRO A 87 0.73 13.60 5.56
N LEU A 88 -0.20 14.44 5.08
CA LEU A 88 -0.42 15.77 5.63
C LEU A 88 -1.02 15.71 7.05
N VAL A 89 -2.04 14.88 7.25
CA VAL A 89 -2.71 14.73 8.55
C VAL A 89 -1.79 14.03 9.54
N MET A 90 -1.17 12.92 9.12
CA MET A 90 -0.23 12.16 9.95
C MET A 90 1.00 13.00 10.31
N GLY A 91 1.61 13.66 9.31
CA GLY A 91 2.78 14.51 9.52
C GLY A 91 2.47 15.72 10.41
N ALA A 92 1.34 16.39 10.19
CA ALA A 92 0.92 17.49 11.07
C ALA A 92 0.69 17.01 12.52
N GLY A 93 0.07 15.83 12.70
CA GLY A 93 -0.10 15.22 14.01
C GLY A 93 1.23 14.97 14.71
N TRP A 94 2.19 14.37 14.02
CA TRP A 94 3.51 14.09 14.59
C TRP A 94 4.38 15.32 14.80
N LEU A 95 4.24 16.38 14.00
CA LEU A 95 4.93 17.65 14.26
C LEU A 95 4.37 18.38 15.50
N LEU A 96 3.08 18.22 15.79
CA LEU A 96 2.45 18.81 16.98
C LEU A 96 2.79 18.03 18.27
N PHE A 97 2.95 16.71 18.15
CA PHE A 97 3.22 15.80 19.27
C PHE A 97 4.57 15.10 19.13
N TYR A 98 5.57 15.81 18.58
CA TYR A 98 6.89 15.22 18.36
C TYR A 98 7.51 14.86 19.73
N PRO A 99 8.10 13.66 19.89
CA PRO A 99 8.69 13.26 21.16
C PRO A 99 9.83 14.21 21.55
N ASP A 100 9.78 14.71 22.80
CA ASP A 100 10.83 15.56 23.36
C ASP A 100 12.08 14.74 23.70
N ASP A 101 13.24 15.24 23.28
CA ASP A 101 14.55 14.72 23.70
C ASP A 101 14.96 15.41 25.00
N ALA A 102 14.49 14.86 26.13
CA ALA A 102 14.71 15.44 27.46
C ALA A 102 16.20 15.42 27.88
N ASP A 103 16.96 14.43 27.41
CA ASP A 103 18.33 14.15 27.87
C ASP A 103 19.41 14.38 26.79
N GLY A 104 19.04 14.73 25.54
CA GLY A 104 20.00 15.00 24.46
C GLY A 104 20.66 13.74 23.88
N HIS A 105 20.17 12.57 24.25
CA HIS A 105 20.77 11.27 23.95
C HIS A 105 19.89 10.41 23.03
N LEU A 106 18.65 10.82 22.77
CA LEU A 106 17.71 10.07 21.97
C LEU A 106 17.81 10.49 20.50
N MET A 107 18.18 9.56 19.63
CA MET A 107 18.14 9.78 18.19
C MET A 107 16.83 9.22 17.63
N PHE A 108 15.90 10.11 17.27
CA PHE A 108 14.63 9.75 16.63
C PHE A 108 14.74 9.74 15.11
N SER A 109 14.13 8.74 14.49
CA SER A 109 13.95 8.61 13.05
C SER A 109 12.48 8.27 12.73
N PRO A 110 11.81 9.04 11.87
CA PRO A 110 12.31 10.22 11.14
C PRO A 110 12.47 11.49 11.99
N GLN A 111 13.34 12.40 11.53
CA GLN A 111 13.49 13.75 12.07
C GLN A 111 12.34 14.66 11.62
N GLN A 112 12.11 15.76 12.35
CA GLN A 112 11.05 16.74 12.01
C GLN A 112 11.13 17.26 10.56
N HIS A 113 12.34 17.48 10.04
CA HIS A 113 12.51 17.95 8.66
C HIS A 113 12.15 16.87 7.63
N GLU A 114 12.38 15.58 7.94
CA GLU A 114 12.00 14.44 7.09
C GLU A 114 10.49 14.24 7.07
N ILE A 115 9.82 14.45 8.22
CA ILE A 115 8.35 14.52 8.29
C ILE A 115 7.83 15.66 7.38
N GLY A 116 8.50 16.82 7.40
CA GLY A 116 8.22 17.93 6.49
C GLY A 116 8.32 17.54 5.01
N VAL A 117 9.32 16.75 4.63
CA VAL A 117 9.46 16.22 3.25
C VAL A 117 8.29 15.29 2.91
N ALA A 118 7.91 14.38 3.80
CA ALA A 118 6.75 13.50 3.59
C ALA A 118 5.45 14.30 3.40
N MET A 119 5.26 15.37 4.18
CA MET A 119 4.13 16.30 4.01
C MET A 119 4.16 17.02 2.65
N LEU A 120 5.32 17.44 2.16
CA LEU A 120 5.46 18.06 0.83
C LEU A 120 5.08 17.08 -0.29
N VAL A 121 5.50 15.81 -0.17
CA VAL A 121 5.09 14.74 -1.09
C VAL A 121 3.56 14.60 -1.05
N GLY A 122 2.97 14.57 0.14
CA GLY A 122 1.51 14.59 0.34
C GLY A 122 0.81 15.76 -0.34
N ALA A 123 1.33 16.98 -0.16
CA ALA A 123 0.81 18.17 -0.81
C ALA A 123 0.87 18.06 -2.35
N ALA A 124 1.94 17.49 -2.91
CA ALA A 124 2.06 17.25 -4.34
C ALA A 124 0.99 16.26 -4.86
N PHE A 125 0.71 15.18 -4.12
CA PHE A 125 -0.40 14.26 -4.44
C PHE A 125 -1.76 14.95 -4.39
N LEU A 126 -2.01 15.74 -3.35
CA LEU A 126 -3.26 16.46 -3.17
C LEU A 126 -3.49 17.48 -4.29
N LEU A 127 -2.50 18.32 -4.58
CA LEU A 127 -2.59 19.34 -5.63
C LEU A 127 -2.74 18.71 -7.03
N SER A 128 -1.97 17.66 -7.32
CA SER A 128 -2.08 16.94 -8.60
C SER A 128 -3.43 16.24 -8.75
N GLY A 129 -3.95 15.63 -7.68
CA GLY A 129 -5.26 15.00 -7.65
C GLY A 129 -6.40 16.00 -7.87
N GLU A 130 -6.35 17.15 -7.17
CA GLU A 130 -7.32 18.21 -7.31
C GLU A 130 -7.30 18.84 -8.71
N TYR A 131 -6.11 19.05 -9.27
CA TYR A 131 -5.93 19.50 -10.64
C TYR A 131 -6.55 18.52 -11.66
N LEU A 132 -6.31 17.21 -11.48
CA LEU A 132 -6.89 16.17 -12.32
C LEU A 132 -8.42 16.12 -12.17
N ARG A 133 -8.94 16.27 -10.94
CA ARG A 133 -10.39 16.33 -10.66
C ARG A 133 -11.05 17.47 -11.41
N ARG A 134 -10.51 18.68 -11.30
CA ARG A 134 -11.01 19.87 -12.01
C ARG A 134 -10.97 19.70 -13.53
N ARG A 135 -9.89 19.12 -14.07
CA ARG A 135 -9.80 18.83 -15.52
C ARG A 135 -10.86 17.82 -15.99
N ARG A 136 -11.14 16.80 -15.19
CA ARG A 136 -12.15 15.77 -15.50
C ARG A 136 -13.57 16.32 -15.39
N LEU A 137 -13.86 17.21 -14.45
CA LEU A 137 -15.17 17.89 -14.36
C LEU A 137 -15.48 18.73 -15.60
N LYS A 138 -14.46 19.36 -16.22
CA LYS A 138 -14.61 20.14 -17.46
C LYS A 138 -14.82 19.29 -18.72
N LYS A 139 -14.54 17.98 -18.67
CA LYS A 139 -14.69 17.05 -19.80
C LYS A 139 -15.50 15.83 -19.33
N PRO A 140 -16.85 15.89 -19.36
CA PRO A 140 -17.68 14.78 -18.93
C PRO A 140 -17.30 13.53 -19.71
N VAL A 141 -16.88 12.49 -18.98
CA VAL A 141 -16.52 11.20 -19.56
C VAL A 141 -17.82 10.53 -19.97
N ALA A 142 -18.00 10.28 -21.28
CA ALA A 142 -19.11 9.48 -21.76
C ALA A 142 -19.12 8.11 -21.04
N PRO A 143 -20.29 7.59 -20.64
CA PRO A 143 -20.38 6.30 -19.97
C PRO A 143 -19.69 5.24 -20.84
N PRO A 144 -18.90 4.33 -20.24
CA PRO A 144 -18.16 3.34 -21.00
C PRO A 144 -19.15 2.49 -21.79
N LYS A 145 -19.07 2.57 -23.12
CA LYS A 145 -19.82 1.68 -24.01
C LYS A 145 -19.25 0.27 -23.88
N ALA A 146 -20.12 -0.74 -23.92
CA ALA A 146 -19.70 -2.13 -23.95
C ALA A 146 -18.71 -2.35 -25.11
N GLY A 147 -17.50 -2.81 -24.80
CA GLY A 147 -16.43 -2.96 -25.77
C GLY A 147 -15.07 -3.28 -25.14
N PHE A 148 -14.05 -3.41 -25.97
CA PHE A 148 -12.69 -3.81 -25.60
C PHE A 148 -12.10 -2.98 -24.44
N LEU A 149 -12.41 -1.68 -24.40
CA LEU A 149 -11.86 -0.77 -23.40
C LEU A 149 -12.44 -1.01 -21.98
N LEU A 150 -13.69 -1.45 -21.88
CA LEU A 150 -14.28 -1.85 -20.60
C LEU A 150 -13.70 -3.20 -20.14
N LEU A 151 -13.48 -4.13 -21.06
CA LEU A 151 -12.86 -5.43 -20.78
C LEU A 151 -11.41 -5.25 -20.28
N LEU A 152 -10.62 -4.41 -20.94
CA LEU A 152 -9.26 -4.08 -20.50
C LEU A 152 -9.25 -3.48 -19.08
N ARG A 153 -10.15 -2.54 -18.78
CA ARG A 153 -10.26 -1.96 -17.43
C ARG A 153 -10.68 -2.99 -16.37
N THR A 154 -11.60 -3.91 -16.71
CA THR A 154 -11.97 -5.00 -15.80
C THR A 154 -10.79 -5.93 -15.53
N LEU A 155 -9.99 -6.26 -16.54
CA LEU A 155 -8.80 -7.11 -16.38
C LEU A 155 -7.74 -6.43 -15.51
N VAL A 156 -7.48 -5.14 -15.74
CA VAL A 156 -6.53 -4.39 -14.92
C VAL A 156 -7.01 -4.27 -13.47
N ALA A 157 -8.28 -3.96 -13.25
CA ALA A 157 -8.83 -3.91 -11.89
C ALA A 157 -8.75 -5.29 -11.22
N GLY A 158 -9.05 -6.36 -11.95
CA GLY A 158 -8.91 -7.73 -11.45
C GLY A 158 -7.46 -8.10 -11.11
N LEU A 159 -6.51 -7.72 -11.96
CA LEU A 159 -5.08 -7.95 -11.74
C LEU A 159 -4.56 -7.19 -10.51
N LEU A 160 -4.98 -5.93 -10.32
CA LEU A 160 -4.59 -5.16 -9.14
C LEU A 160 -5.16 -5.79 -7.88
N VAL A 161 -6.45 -6.15 -7.88
CA VAL A 161 -7.06 -6.82 -6.72
C VAL A 161 -6.36 -8.13 -6.44
N SER A 162 -6.08 -8.95 -7.45
CA SER A 162 -5.43 -10.25 -7.27
C SER A 162 -4.00 -10.07 -6.73
N LEU A 163 -3.21 -9.17 -7.30
CA LEU A 163 -1.83 -8.95 -6.87
C LEU A 163 -1.76 -8.51 -5.41
N PHE A 164 -2.59 -7.55 -5.01
CA PHE A 164 -2.57 -7.00 -3.65
C PHE A 164 -3.31 -7.86 -2.61
N THR A 165 -3.99 -8.94 -3.02
CA THR A 165 -4.65 -9.88 -2.08
C THR A 165 -3.97 -11.24 -2.04
N LEU A 166 -3.62 -11.83 -3.19
CA LEU A 166 -2.98 -13.13 -3.24
C LEU A 166 -1.54 -13.09 -2.73
N VAL A 167 -0.76 -12.07 -3.07
CA VAL A 167 0.66 -12.02 -2.65
C VAL A 167 0.79 -11.94 -1.12
N PRO A 168 0.06 -11.05 -0.40
CA PRO A 168 0.09 -11.08 1.06
C PRO A 168 -0.45 -12.39 1.64
N TRP A 169 -1.46 -12.99 0.99
CA TRP A 169 -2.04 -14.26 1.44
C TRP A 169 -1.06 -15.43 1.33
N THR A 170 -0.26 -15.51 0.25
CA THR A 170 0.76 -16.56 0.11
C THR A 170 1.87 -16.37 1.14
N ILE A 171 2.30 -15.13 1.37
CA ILE A 171 3.31 -14.81 2.40
C ILE A 171 2.78 -15.16 3.80
N TYR A 172 1.53 -14.79 4.11
CA TYR A 172 0.92 -15.12 5.40
C TYR A 172 0.89 -16.64 5.65
N LYS A 173 0.58 -17.43 4.63
CA LYS A 173 0.65 -18.90 4.73
C LYS A 173 2.05 -19.36 5.10
N GLU A 174 3.08 -18.81 4.44
CA GLU A 174 4.48 -19.14 4.71
C GLU A 174 4.93 -18.78 6.14
N LEU A 175 4.49 -17.64 6.68
CA LEU A 175 4.80 -17.24 8.07
C LEU A 175 4.14 -18.13 9.13
N THR A 176 3.02 -18.79 8.81
CA THR A 176 2.33 -19.68 9.75
C THR A 176 2.91 -21.10 9.81
N LEU A 177 3.94 -21.42 9.02
CA LEU A 177 4.57 -22.73 9.13
C LEU A 177 5.41 -22.82 10.42
N PRO A 178 5.37 -23.98 11.11
CA PRO A 178 6.23 -24.22 12.26
C PRO A 178 7.71 -24.16 11.85
N THR A 179 8.57 -23.82 12.81
CA THR A 179 10.02 -23.94 12.68
C THR A 179 10.40 -25.38 12.32
N CYS A 180 11.24 -25.57 11.30
CA CYS A 180 11.60 -26.86 10.71
C CYS A 180 10.42 -27.65 10.09
N ALA A 181 9.69 -26.99 9.20
CA ALA A 181 8.64 -27.61 8.38
C ALA A 181 9.23 -28.23 7.11
N PHE A 182 8.87 -29.49 6.85
CA PHE A 182 9.18 -30.21 5.60
C PHE A 182 7.89 -30.62 4.90
N ASN A 183 7.88 -30.56 3.57
CA ASN A 183 6.80 -31.19 2.81
C ASN A 183 7.01 -32.71 2.73
N LYS A 184 5.96 -33.45 2.32
CA LYS A 184 6.03 -34.92 2.12
C LYS A 184 7.05 -35.37 1.08
N ALA A 185 7.52 -34.47 0.20
CA ALA A 185 8.57 -34.73 -0.77
C ALA A 185 10.00 -34.46 -0.22
N GLY A 186 10.13 -34.10 1.07
CA GLY A 186 11.40 -33.83 1.72
C GLY A 186 11.98 -32.43 1.44
N GLN A 187 11.20 -31.54 0.82
CA GLN A 187 11.63 -30.16 0.61
C GLN A 187 11.43 -29.35 1.89
N GLN A 188 12.47 -28.60 2.26
CA GLN A 188 12.46 -27.71 3.39
C GLN A 188 11.60 -26.48 3.07
N LEU A 189 10.55 -26.26 3.86
CA LEU A 189 9.60 -25.15 3.70
C LEU A 189 9.89 -23.99 4.65
N SER A 190 10.54 -24.24 5.80
CA SER A 190 10.94 -23.19 6.75
C SER A 190 12.38 -23.38 7.24
N VAL A 191 13.03 -22.28 7.62
CA VAL A 191 14.45 -22.25 8.00
C VAL A 191 14.66 -22.87 9.39
N CYS A 192 15.63 -23.79 9.50
CA CYS A 192 16.05 -24.38 10.77
C CYS A 192 17.27 -23.64 11.32
N ILE A 193 17.06 -22.62 12.18
CA ILE A 193 18.15 -21.93 12.89
C ILE A 193 17.85 -22.03 14.40
N GLY A 194 18.55 -22.91 15.11
CA GLY A 194 18.46 -23.08 16.55
C GLY A 194 18.82 -24.49 17.02
N HIS A 195 19.39 -24.60 18.22
CA HIS A 195 19.80 -25.87 18.86
C HIS A 195 18.63 -26.66 19.47
N ASP A 196 17.40 -26.11 19.43
CA ASP A 196 16.23 -26.60 20.17
C ASP A 196 15.17 -27.33 19.32
N SER A 197 15.48 -27.72 18.08
CA SER A 197 14.52 -28.43 17.21
C SER A 197 15.10 -29.73 16.67
N GLU A 198 15.10 -30.77 17.51
CA GLU A 198 15.54 -32.12 17.11
C GLU A 198 14.47 -32.93 16.35
N GLU A 199 13.25 -32.42 16.13
CA GLU A 199 12.22 -33.17 15.40
C GLU A 199 11.64 -32.40 14.20
N PRO A 200 11.81 -32.90 12.95
CA PRO A 200 11.22 -32.30 11.77
C PRO A 200 9.69 -32.46 11.78
N VAL A 201 8.97 -31.35 11.65
CA VAL A 201 7.50 -31.38 11.56
C VAL A 201 7.10 -31.49 10.09
N ILE A 202 6.53 -32.63 9.70
CA ILE A 202 6.04 -32.85 8.35
C ILE A 202 4.67 -32.18 8.22
N VAL A 203 4.58 -31.18 7.34
CA VAL A 203 3.36 -30.40 7.10
C VAL A 203 2.81 -30.76 5.71
N ASP A 204 1.48 -30.91 5.64
CA ASP A 204 0.73 -31.31 4.43
C ASP A 204 0.65 -30.22 3.35
#